data_AF-A0A4Q3MY01-F1
#
_entry.id   AF-A0A4Q3MY01-F1
#
_cell.length_a   1.000
_cell.length_b   1.000
_cell.length_c   1.000
_cell.angle_alpha   90.00
_cell.angle_beta   90.00
_cell.angle_gamma   90.00
#
_symmetry.space_group_name_H-M   'P 1'
#
loop_
_entity.id
_entity.type
_entity.pdbx_description
1 polymer ?
#
loop_
_entity_poly.entity_id
_entity_poly.type
_entity_poly.pdbx_seq_one_letter_code
_entity_poly.pdbx_strand_id
1 'polypeptide(L)'
;MSLPVREAGAALAVALGCGLLIGVERERRKGTGPWRALAGVRSFALASLSGAAALLLGEWVMLLGAAFVAALGVVAYWRDRSSDPGVTTEIALVLTYLIGALCTQ
;
A
#
# COMPACT_ATOMS: atom_id res chain seq x y z
N MET A 1 21.18 -7.59 9.38
CA MET A 1 20.84 -8.96 9.79
C MET A 1 20.17 -9.62 8.59
N SER A 2 20.84 -10.53 7.89
CA SER A 2 20.28 -11.15 6.69
C SER A 2 19.23 -12.18 7.09
N LEU A 3 17.96 -11.90 6.80
CA LEU A 3 16.89 -12.89 6.98
C LEU A 3 17.17 -14.11 6.09
N PRO A 4 17.05 -15.34 6.60
CA PRO A 4 17.08 -16.51 5.75
C PRO A 4 15.96 -16.42 4.71
N VAL A 5 16.23 -16.83 3.47
CA VAL A 5 15.34 -16.64 2.30
C VAL A 5 13.91 -17.13 2.54
N ARG A 6 13.74 -18.15 3.41
CA ARG A 6 12.42 -18.69 3.78
C ARG A 6 11.60 -17.73 4.64
N GLU A 7 12.24 -16.96 5.53
CA GLU A 7 11.60 -15.94 6.35
C GLU A 7 11.23 -14.72 5.51
N ALA A 8 12.09 -14.33 4.56
CA ALA A 8 11.75 -13.29 3.58
C ALA A 8 10.55 -13.67 2.70
N GLY A 9 10.46 -14.92 2.26
CA GLY A 9 9.31 -15.43 1.51
C GLY A 9 8.00 -15.40 2.32
N ALA A 10 8.05 -15.79 3.60
CA ALA A 10 6.90 -15.72 4.49
C ALA A 10 6.47 -14.27 4.74
N ALA A 11 7.41 -13.36 5.00
CA ALA A 11 7.14 -11.94 5.18
C ALA A 11 6.47 -11.31 3.95
N LEU A 12 6.95 -11.61 2.75
CA LEU A 12 6.35 -11.14 1.49
C LEU A 12 4.93 -11.71 1.30
N ALA A 13 4.69 -12.97 1.65
CA ALA A 13 3.37 -13.58 1.58
C ALA A 13 2.38 -12.94 2.56
N VAL A 14 2.82 -12.66 3.79
CA VAL A 14 2.02 -11.95 4.81
C VAL A 14 1.72 -10.52 4.34
N ALA A 15 2.72 -9.79 3.86
CA ALA A 15 2.54 -8.44 3.33
C ALA A 15 1.54 -8.42 2.17
N LEU A 16 1.64 -9.38 1.24
CA LEU A 16 0.69 -9.54 0.14
C LEU A 16 -0.73 -9.83 0.66
N GLY A 17 -0.87 -10.74 1.62
CA GLY A 17 -2.14 -11.05 2.27
C GLY A 17 -2.79 -9.83 2.90
N CYS A 18 -2.03 -9.05 3.68
CA CYS A 18 -2.50 -7.80 4.29
C CYS A 18 -2.98 -6.80 3.23
N GLY A 19 -2.18 -6.58 2.18
CA GLY A 19 -2.55 -5.66 1.09
C GLY A 19 -3.79 -6.11 0.32
N LEU A 20 -3.93 -7.42 0.06
CA LEU A 20 -5.12 -7.98 -0.58
C LEU A 20 -6.37 -7.82 0.29
N LEU A 21 -6.29 -8.11 1.59
CA LEU A 21 -7.43 -7.97 2.51
C LEU A 21 -7.89 -6.51 2.62
N ILE A 22 -6.96 -5.57 2.81
CA ILE A 22 -7.25 -4.13 2.83
C ILE A 22 -7.88 -3.70 1.50
N GLY A 23 -7.30 -4.16 0.40
CA GLY A 23 -7.78 -3.90 -0.95
C GLY A 23 -9.21 -4.39 -1.18
N VAL A 24 -9.52 -5.63 -0.77
CA VAL A 24 -10.85 -6.25 -0.92
C VAL A 24 -11.88 -5.53 -0.08
N GLU A 25 -11.57 -5.21 1.18
CA GLU A 25 -12.47 -4.44 2.05
C GLU A 25 -12.75 -3.07 1.45
N ARG A 26 -11.72 -2.37 0.96
CA ARG A 26 -11.87 -1.08 0.29
C ARG A 26 -12.72 -1.17 -0.98
N GLU A 27 -12.57 -2.23 -1.77
CA GLU A 27 -13.33 -2.44 -3.00
C GLU A 27 -14.79 -2.82 -2.69
N ARG A 28 -15.04 -3.61 -1.64
CA ARG A 28 -16.40 -3.93 -1.18
C ARG A 28 -17.13 -2.72 -0.59
N ARG A 29 -16.46 -1.88 0.20
CA ARG A 29 -17.06 -0.66 0.77
C ARG A 29 -17.42 0.40 -0.28
N LYS A 30 -16.87 0.33 -1.48
CA LYS A 30 -17.23 1.26 -2.57
C LYS A 30 -18.65 1.05 -3.09
N GLY A 31 -19.20 -0.17 -3.06
CA GLY A 31 -20.54 -0.45 -3.61
C GLY A 31 -20.73 0.02 -5.06
N THR A 32 -21.92 -0.14 -5.63
CA THR A 32 -22.29 0.26 -7.01
C THR A 32 -22.45 1.78 -7.21
N GLY A 33 -21.79 2.60 -6.38
CA GLY A 33 -21.88 4.06 -6.44
C GLY A 33 -20.86 4.69 -7.40
N PRO A 34 -21.12 5.92 -7.90
CA PRO A 34 -20.25 6.62 -8.86
C PRO A 34 -18.88 7.06 -8.30
N TRP A 35 -18.58 6.74 -7.04
CA TRP A 35 -17.32 7.05 -6.35
C TRP A 35 -16.21 6.03 -6.67
N ARG A 36 -15.68 6.11 -7.89
CA ARG A 36 -14.52 5.34 -8.36
C ARG A 36 -13.22 5.88 -7.72
N ALA A 37 -12.97 5.59 -6.44
CA ALA A 37 -11.71 6.02 -5.81
C ALA A 37 -10.49 5.33 -6.47
N LEU A 38 -9.38 6.05 -6.56
CA LEU A 38 -8.22 5.77 -7.43
C LEU A 38 -7.44 4.46 -7.16
N ALA A 39 -7.60 3.83 -5.99
CA ALA A 39 -6.88 2.60 -5.61
C ALA A 39 -7.84 1.42 -5.39
N GLY A 40 -7.63 0.32 -6.12
CA GLY A 40 -8.34 -0.96 -5.97
C GLY A 40 -7.47 -2.04 -5.33
N VAL A 41 -7.96 -3.28 -5.27
CA VAL A 41 -7.23 -4.43 -4.65
C VAL A 41 -5.77 -4.51 -5.08
N ARG A 42 -5.51 -4.31 -6.38
CA ARG A 42 -4.16 -4.35 -6.96
C ARG A 42 -3.22 -3.28 -6.40
N SER A 43 -3.70 -2.05 -6.21
CA SER A 43 -2.87 -0.95 -5.72
C SER A 43 -2.43 -1.20 -4.27
N PHE A 44 -3.33 -1.71 -3.43
CA PHE A 44 -3.03 -2.04 -2.03
C PHE A 44 -2.08 -3.23 -1.92
N ALA A 45 -2.28 -4.27 -2.73
CA ALA A 45 -1.36 -5.41 -2.80
C ALA A 45 0.05 -5.02 -3.25
N LEU A 46 0.17 -4.13 -4.25
CA LEU A 46 1.47 -3.63 -4.70
C LEU A 46 2.11 -2.69 -3.69
N ALA A 47 1.32 -1.87 -2.98
CA ALA A 47 1.83 -0.99 -1.94
C ALA A 47 2.45 -1.79 -0.80
N SER A 48 1.77 -2.80 -0.26
CA SER A 48 2.33 -3.63 0.82
C SER A 48 3.53 -4.47 0.35
N LEU A 49 3.47 -5.07 -0.84
CA LEU A 49 4.63 -5.80 -1.38
C LEU A 49 5.84 -4.89 -1.57
N SER A 50 5.64 -3.68 -2.09
CA SER A 50 6.74 -2.73 -2.29
C SER A 50 7.33 -2.23 -0.97
N GLY A 51 6.53 -2.07 0.07
CA GLY A 51 7.02 -1.80 1.42
C GLY A 51 7.91 -2.91 1.94
N ALA A 52 7.43 -4.16 1.93
CA ALA A 52 8.22 -5.30 2.34
C ALA A 52 9.54 -5.40 1.56
N ALA A 53 9.48 -5.28 0.23
CA ALA A 53 10.66 -5.31 -0.62
C ALA A 53 11.62 -4.15 -0.33
N ALA A 54 11.11 -2.94 -0.11
CA ALA A 54 11.93 -1.76 0.12
C ALA A 54 12.72 -1.87 1.43
N LEU A 55 12.17 -2.45 2.50
CA LEU A 55 12.91 -2.60 3.75
C LEU A 55 14.03 -3.62 3.62
N LEU A 56 13.75 -4.73 2.92
CA LEU A 56 14.74 -5.76 2.62
C LEU A 56 15.93 -5.22 1.81
N LEU A 57 15.69 -4.20 0.97
CA LEU A 57 16.72 -3.49 0.22
C LEU A 57 17.46 -2.43 1.05
N GLY A 58 16.82 -1.90 2.10
CA GLY A 58 17.44 -1.02 3.10
C GLY A 58 16.56 0.14 3.55
N GLU A 59 16.89 0.73 4.70
CA GLU A 59 16.10 1.81 5.34
C GLU A 59 15.94 3.06 4.45
N TRP A 60 16.97 3.44 3.70
CA TRP A 60 16.88 4.57 2.76
C TRP A 60 15.91 4.29 1.60
N VAL A 61 15.89 3.05 1.08
CA VAL A 61 14.97 2.63 0.02
C VAL A 61 13.53 2.61 0.57
N MET A 62 13.35 2.14 1.80
CA MET A 62 12.07 2.21 2.52
C MET A 62 11.53 3.65 2.61
N LEU A 63 12.35 4.59 3.06
CA LEU A 63 11.94 6.00 3.22
C LEU A 63 11.61 6.66 1.88
N LEU A 64 12.44 6.43 0.85
CA LEU A 64 12.20 6.93 -0.50
C LEU A 64 10.92 6.35 -1.10
N GLY A 65 10.68 5.05 -0.92
CA GLY A 65 9.44 4.40 -1.36
C GLY A 65 8.22 4.93 -0.64
N ALA A 66 8.30 5.21 0.67
CA ALA A 66 7.20 5.81 1.43
C ALA A 66 6.85 7.21 0.90
N ALA A 67 7.88 8.04 0.66
CA ALA A 67 7.71 9.37 0.08
C ALA A 67 7.10 9.30 -1.33
N PHE A 68 7.54 8.34 -2.15
CA PHE A 68 6.97 8.11 -3.48
C PHE A 68 5.50 7.69 -3.43
N VAL A 69 5.13 6.74 -2.56
CA VAL A 69 3.73 6.30 -2.38
C VAL A 69 2.85 7.45 -1.87
N ALA A 70 3.36 8.25 -0.92
CA ALA A 70 2.67 9.44 -0.45
C ALA A 70 2.47 10.47 -1.58
N ALA A 71 3.50 10.71 -2.40
CA ALA A 71 3.40 11.59 -3.56
C ALA A 71 2.38 11.10 -4.59
N LEU A 72 2.35 9.79 -4.88
CA LEU A 72 1.32 9.18 -5.71
C LEU A 72 -0.09 9.39 -5.13
N GLY A 73 -0.24 9.30 -3.80
CA GLY A 73 -1.48 9.62 -3.09
C GLY A 73 -1.89 11.08 -3.28
N VAL A 74 -0.96 12.02 -3.14
CA VAL A 74 -1.24 13.46 -3.37
C VAL A 74 -1.63 13.72 -4.83
N VAL A 75 -0.89 13.17 -5.79
CA VAL A 75 -1.22 13.31 -7.23
C VAL A 75 -2.58 12.69 -7.53
N ALA A 76 -2.88 11.54 -6.91
CA ALA A 76 -4.16 10.86 -7.04
C ALA A 76 -5.31 11.74 -6.54
N TYR A 77 -5.16 12.31 -5.34
CA TYR A 77 -6.10 13.24 -4.74
C TYR A 77 -6.34 14.47 -5.63
N TRP A 78 -5.26 15.08 -6.14
CA TRP A 78 -5.34 16.27 -7.00
C TRP A 78 -6.02 15.99 -8.34
N ARG A 79 -5.91 14.76 -8.86
CA ARG A 79 -6.52 14.39 -10.14
C ARG A 79 -7.98 13.99 -10.00
N ASP A 80 -8.43 13.66 -8.80
CA ASP A 80 -9.83 13.34 -8.53
C ASP A 80 -10.67 14.64 -8.54
N ARG A 81 -11.64 14.71 -9.46
CA ARG A 81 -12.53 15.88 -9.63
C ARG A 81 -13.88 15.69 -8.94
N SER A 82 -14.01 14.66 -8.10
CA SER A 82 -15.21 14.45 -7.29
C SER A 82 -15.31 15.50 -6.18
N SER A 83 -16.53 15.80 -5.74
CA SER A 83 -16.78 16.92 -4.81
C SER A 83 -16.24 16.72 -3.39
N ASP A 84 -15.83 15.51 -3.01
CA ASP A 84 -15.32 15.17 -1.66
C ASP A 84 -14.20 14.09 -1.69
N PRO A 85 -13.05 14.33 -2.34
CA PRO A 85 -12.03 13.29 -2.48
C PRO A 85 -11.60 12.85 -1.08
N GLY A 86 -11.86 11.59 -0.74
CA GLY A 86 -11.71 11.12 0.62
C GLY A 86 -10.24 10.84 0.95
N VAL A 87 -9.58 11.79 1.64
CA VAL A 87 -8.17 11.75 2.13
C VAL A 87 -7.79 10.43 2.83
N THR A 88 -8.78 9.73 3.37
CA THR A 88 -8.59 8.43 4.01
C THR A 88 -8.01 7.38 3.06
N THR A 89 -8.24 7.47 1.75
CA THR A 89 -7.77 6.46 0.77
C THR A 89 -6.27 6.59 0.53
N GLU A 90 -5.78 7.81 0.45
CA GLU A 90 -4.37 8.16 0.32
C GLU A 90 -3.61 7.76 1.58
N ILE A 91 -4.16 8.10 2.75
CA ILE A 91 -3.60 7.66 4.04
C ILE A 91 -3.56 6.13 4.13
N ALA A 92 -4.63 5.45 3.72
CA ALA A 92 -4.67 3.99 3.72
C ALA A 92 -3.60 3.38 2.79
N LEU A 93 -3.32 4.00 1.64
CA LEU A 93 -2.29 3.53 0.72
C LEU A 93 -0.88 3.63 1.35
N VAL A 94 -0.57 4.75 2.00
CA VAL A 94 0.70 4.95 2.72
C VAL A 94 0.81 3.97 3.89
N LEU A 95 -0.25 3.82 4.69
CA LEU A 95 -0.27 2.85 5.78
C LEU A 95 -0.07 1.42 5.28
N THR A 96 -0.64 1.06 4.13
CA THR A 96 -0.49 -0.28 3.55
C THR A 96 0.94 -0.56 3.13
N TYR A 97 1.63 0.44 2.56
CA TYR A 97 3.06 0.36 2.32
C TYR A 97 3.86 0.12 3.60
N LEU A 98 3.58 0.89 4.66
CA LEU A 98 4.24 0.73 5.96
C LEU A 98 3.95 -0.62 6.63
N ILE A 99 2.72 -1.15 6.49
CA ILE A 99 2.37 -2.49 6.97
C ILE A 99 3.24 -3.55 6.28
N GLY A 100 3.45 -3.40 4.97
CA GLY A 100 4.37 -4.25 4.21
C GLY A 100 5.79 -4.23 4.76
N ALA A 101 6.32 -3.04 5.04
CA ALA A 101 7.62 -2.86 5.68
C ALA A 101 7.74 -3.64 6.99
N LEU A 102 6.73 -3.49 7.85
CA LEU A 102 6.68 -4.10 9.17
C LEU A 102 6.65 -5.64 9.12
N CYS A 103 6.18 -6.25 8.03
CA CYS A 103 6.23 -7.71 7.89
C CYS A 103 7.65 -8.28 7.79
N THR A 104 8.65 -7.43 7.49
CA THR A 104 10.06 -7.81 7.29
C THR A 104 10.98 -7.40 8.43
N GLN A 105 10.44 -6.79 9.49
CA GLN A 105 11.13 -6.51 10.76
C GLN A 105 10.97 -7.69 11.72
#